data_AF-A0A2P7BIX6-F1
#
_entry.id   AF-A0A2P7BIX6-F1
#
_cell.length_a   1.000
_cell.length_b   1.000
_cell.length_c   1.000
_cell.angle_alpha   90.00
_cell.angle_beta   90.00
_cell.angle_gamma   90.00
#
_symmetry.space_group_name_H-M   'P 1'
#
loop_
_entity.id
_entity.type
_entity.pdbx_description
1 polymer ?
#
loop_
_entity_poly.entity_id
_entity_poly.type
_entity_poly.pdbx_seq_one_letter_code
_entity_poly.pdbx_strand_id
1 'polypeptide(L)' 'MILGHNPIAWALAVTQLTAAPAGVPRNPERPMNPSSCKEALDRVEEAAEGSPLISSERNKMLLREAIKKAKQQCLTSPPK' A
#
# COMPACT_ATOMS: atom_id res chain seq x y z
N MET A 1 5.82 -52.63 11.53
CA MET A 1 5.44 -51.30 12.08
C MET A 1 5.27 -50.36 10.91
N ILE A 2 4.03 -50.19 10.43
CA ILE A 2 3.73 -49.30 9.30
C ILE A 2 3.49 -47.92 9.90
N LEU A 3 4.43 -46.99 9.67
CA LEU A 3 4.22 -45.57 9.97
C LEU A 3 3.04 -45.09 9.10
N GLY A 4 1.94 -44.80 9.78
CA GLY A 4 0.74 -44.27 9.16
C GLY A 4 1.06 -42.96 8.46
N HIS A 5 0.91 -42.96 7.14
CA HIS A 5 0.79 -41.75 6.35
C HIS A 5 -0.47 -41.02 6.83
N ASN A 6 -0.29 -40.02 7.69
CA ASN A 6 -1.38 -39.20 8.19
C ASN A 6 -1.55 -38.01 7.23
N PRO A 7 -2.53 -38.03 6.29
CA PRO A 7 -2.66 -37.00 5.26
C PRO A 7 -2.97 -35.61 5.84
N ILE A 8 -3.36 -35.55 7.11
CA ILE A 8 -3.70 -34.31 7.83
C ILE A 8 -2.43 -33.50 8.16
N ALA A 9 -1.27 -34.14 8.30
CA ALA A 9 -0.03 -33.45 8.64
C ALA A 9 0.49 -32.54 7.51
N TRP A 10 0.20 -32.87 6.26
CA TRP A 10 0.58 -32.03 5.10
C TRP A 10 -0.31 -30.81 4.93
N ALA A 11 -1.55 -30.85 5.41
CA ALA A 11 -2.48 -29.72 5.30
C ALA A 11 -2.07 -28.52 6.16
N LEU A 12 -1.34 -28.76 7.26
CA LEU A 12 -0.89 -27.70 8.17
C LEU A 12 0.43 -27.03 7.73
N ALA A 13 1.17 -27.61 6.79
CA ALA A 13 2.44 -27.05 6.34
C ALA A 13 2.27 -25.99 5.24
N VAL A 14 1.14 -25.97 4.53
CA VAL A 14 0.91 -25.06 3.38
C VAL A 14 0.37 -23.68 3.81
N THR A 15 -0.18 -23.55 5.03
CA THR A 15 -0.81 -22.30 5.49
C THR A 15 0.16 -21.21 5.94
N GLN A 16 1.47 -21.45 5.99
CA GLN A 16 2.45 -20.45 6.44
C GLN A 16 3.08 -19.59 5.32
N LEU A 17 2.70 -19.76 4.06
CA LEU A 17 3.40 -19.09 2.95
C LEU A 17 2.85 -17.70 2.53
N THR A 18 1.91 -17.10 3.26
CA THR A 18 1.38 -15.77 2.87
C THR A 18 1.21 -14.83 4.07
N ALA A 19 2.31 -14.59 4.78
CA ALA A 19 2.43 -13.39 5.61
C ALA A 19 3.53 -12.48 5.03
N ALA A 20 3.39 -12.13 3.75
CA ALA A 20 3.88 -10.82 3.36
C ALA A 20 3.06 -9.80 4.17
N PRO A 21 3.65 -8.75 4.78
CA PRO A 21 2.86 -7.64 5.24
C PRO A 21 2.15 -7.11 4.00
N ALA A 22 0.88 -7.46 3.85
CA ALA A 22 0.04 -6.84 2.84
C ALA A 22 0.08 -5.36 3.20
N GLY A 23 0.83 -4.59 2.41
CA GLY A 23 0.89 -3.14 2.51
C GLY A 23 -0.53 -2.65 2.74
N VAL A 24 -0.67 -1.75 3.72
CA VAL A 24 -1.96 -1.27 4.22
C VAL A 24 -2.92 -1.16 3.04
N PRO A 25 -4.08 -1.87 3.06
CA PRO A 25 -4.95 -1.90 1.91
C PRO A 25 -5.26 -0.46 1.53
N ARG A 26 -4.92 -0.13 0.27
CA ARG A 26 -5.19 1.19 -0.32
C ARG A 26 -6.59 1.59 0.08
N ASN A 27 -6.76 2.80 0.59
CA ASN A 27 -8.09 3.32 0.85
C ASN A 27 -8.64 3.89 -0.48
N PRO A 28 -9.43 3.13 -1.27
CA PRO A 28 -10.00 3.63 -2.51
C PRO A 28 -10.97 4.79 -2.29
N GLU A 29 -11.51 4.93 -1.08
CA GLU A 29 -12.41 6.03 -0.69
C GLU A 29 -11.66 7.30 -0.32
N ARG A 30 -10.31 7.26 -0.25
CA ARG A 30 -9.55 8.44 0.08
C ARG A 30 -9.83 9.52 -0.97
N PRO A 31 -10.18 10.76 -0.59
CA PRO A 31 -10.46 11.85 -1.54
C PRO A 31 -9.21 12.33 -2.26
N MET A 32 -9.24 12.38 -3.60
CA MET A 32 -8.06 12.69 -4.42
C MET A 32 -7.48 14.09 -4.17
N ASN A 33 -8.27 14.97 -3.53
CA ASN A 33 -7.83 16.26 -3.02
C ASN A 33 -7.67 16.15 -1.49
N PRO A 34 -6.43 16.11 -0.98
CA PRO A 34 -6.18 16.07 0.45
C PRO A 34 -6.64 17.39 1.09
N SER A 35 -7.32 17.30 2.23
CA SER A 35 -7.82 18.46 2.99
C SER A 35 -6.76 19.02 3.95
N SER A 36 -5.75 18.22 4.30
CA SER A 36 -4.69 18.57 5.24
C SER A 36 -3.31 18.18 4.72
N CYS A 37 -2.26 18.79 5.30
CA CYS A 37 -0.88 18.41 5.01
C CYS A 37 -0.61 16.92 5.30
N LYS A 38 -1.14 16.40 6.42
CA LYS A 38 -1.03 14.98 6.78
C LYS A 38 -1.61 14.07 5.70
N GLU A 39 -2.83 14.34 5.25
CA GLU A 39 -3.45 13.56 4.17
C GLU A 39 -2.67 13.64 2.86
N ALA A 40 -2.06 14.79 2.58
CA ALA A 40 -1.26 14.98 1.38
C ALA A 40 0.07 14.21 1.44
N LEU A 41 0.67 14.06 2.63
CA LEU A 41 1.88 13.26 2.85
C LEU A 41 1.58 11.76 2.77
N ASP A 42 0.53 11.29 3.43
CA ASP A 42 0.15 9.88 3.37
C ASP A 42 -0.17 9.45 1.91
N ARG A 43 -0.67 10.38 1.06
CA ARG A 43 -0.85 10.17 -0.39
C ARG A 43 0.46 9.98 -1.15
N VAL A 44 1.52 10.65 -0.72
CA VAL A 44 2.87 10.49 -1.30
C VAL A 44 3.40 9.11 -0.96
N GLU A 45 3.21 8.65 0.28
CA GLU A 45 3.61 7.31 0.71
C GLU A 45 2.87 6.23 -0.11
N GLU A 46 1.55 6.34 -0.26
CA GLU A 46 0.76 5.43 -1.10
C GLU A 46 1.25 5.40 -2.56
N ALA A 47 1.57 6.58 -3.13
CA ALA A 47 2.04 6.67 -4.51
C ALA A 47 3.49 6.19 -4.67
N ALA A 48 4.32 6.28 -3.62
CA ALA A 48 5.69 5.80 -3.60
C ALA A 48 5.76 4.27 -3.54
N GLU A 49 4.84 3.65 -2.79
CA GLU A 49 4.69 2.20 -2.72
C GLU A 49 4.25 1.61 -4.08
N GLY A 50 3.44 2.36 -4.82
CA GLY A 50 3.08 2.04 -6.21
C GLY A 50 2.08 0.89 -6.35
N SER A 51 1.59 0.66 -7.57
CA SER A 51 0.59 -0.37 -7.90
C SER A 51 1.17 -1.46 -8.79
N PRO A 52 0.92 -2.75 -8.52
CA PRO A 52 1.15 -3.81 -9.50
C PRO A 52 0.13 -3.76 -10.66
N LEU A 53 -1.01 -3.07 -10.48
CA LEU A 53 -2.08 -2.98 -11.48
C LEU A 53 -1.84 -1.91 -12.56
N ILE A 54 -0.79 -1.09 -12.44
CA ILE A 54 -0.49 -0.03 -13.42
C ILE A 54 0.99 -0.06 -13.80
N SER A 55 1.33 0.52 -14.95
CA SER A 55 2.72 0.54 -15.43
C SER A 55 3.65 1.34 -14.51
N SER A 56 4.95 1.05 -14.60
CA SER A 56 5.99 1.79 -13.88
C SER A 56 5.98 3.28 -14.24
N GLU A 57 5.79 3.66 -15.52
CA GLU A 57 5.65 5.08 -15.87
C GLU A 57 4.45 5.73 -15.21
N ARG A 58 3.30 5.02 -15.14
CA ARG A 58 2.10 5.55 -14.52
C ARG A 58 2.29 5.73 -13.01
N ASN A 59 2.94 4.79 -12.32
CA ASN A 59 3.29 4.95 -10.90
C ASN A 59 4.17 6.20 -10.68
N LYS A 60 5.22 6.39 -11.49
CA LYS A 60 6.10 7.57 -11.41
C LYS A 60 5.34 8.89 -11.61
N MET A 61 4.38 8.91 -12.53
CA MET A 61 3.52 10.07 -12.77
C MET A 61 2.68 10.38 -11.53
N LEU A 62 2.00 9.38 -10.98
CA LEU A 62 1.16 9.53 -9.78
C LEU A 62 1.98 10.00 -8.57
N LEU A 63 3.18 9.47 -8.39
CA LEU A 63 4.09 9.92 -7.33
C LEU A 63 4.46 11.40 -7.49
N ARG A 64 4.77 11.86 -8.70
CA ARG A 64 5.07 13.28 -8.96
C ARG A 64 3.88 14.18 -8.66
N GLU A 65 2.67 13.75 -9.04
CA GLU A 65 1.44 14.48 -8.74
C GLU A 65 1.15 14.55 -7.25
N ALA A 66 1.31 13.44 -6.53
CA ALA A 66 1.14 13.38 -5.08
C ALA A 66 2.12 14.34 -4.37
N ILE A 67 3.39 14.33 -4.77
CA ILE A 67 4.41 15.25 -4.21
C ILE A 67 4.05 16.71 -4.49
N LYS A 68 3.56 17.04 -5.69
CA LYS A 68 3.14 18.40 -6.04
C LYS A 68 1.99 18.87 -5.15
N LYS A 69 0.97 18.03 -4.96
CA LYS A 69 -0.17 18.32 -4.08
C LYS A 69 0.25 18.46 -2.62
N ALA A 70 1.15 17.59 -2.14
CA ALA A 70 1.71 17.69 -0.80
C ALA A 70 2.44 19.01 -0.56
N LYS A 71 3.29 19.43 -1.51
CA LYS A 71 3.94 20.74 -1.43
C LYS A 71 2.94 21.88 -1.37
N GLN A 72 1.92 21.87 -2.23
CA GLN A 72 0.89 22.90 -2.21
C GLN A 72 0.15 22.95 -0.88
N GLN A 73 -0.30 21.80 -0.36
CA GLN A 73 -1.11 21.73 0.85
C GLN A 73 -0.30 22.05 2.11
N CYS A 74 0.92 21.54 2.23
CA CYS A 74 1.78 21.74 3.40
C CYS A 74 2.43 23.12 3.46
N LEU A 75 2.64 23.79 2.32
CA LEU A 75 3.12 25.18 2.29
C LEU A 75 2.00 26.18 2.56
N THR A 76 0.76 25.88 2.18
CA THR A 76 -0.39 26.77 2.38
C THR A 76 -1.11 26.55 3.72
N SER A 77 -0.98 25.36 4.32
CA SER A 77 -1.59 25.03 5.60
C SER A 77 -0.56 24.27 6.47
N PRO A 78 -0.06 24.87 7.56
CA PRO A 78 0.81 24.14 8.48
C PRO A 78 0.05 22.92 9.04
N PRO A 79 0.73 21.78 9.29
CA PRO A 79 0.09 20.65 9.94
C PRO A 79 -0.45 21.10 11.30
N LYS A 80 -1.77 20.98 11.50
CA LYS A 80 -2.41 21.17 12.80
C LYS A 80 -2.24 19.93 13.68
#